data_AF-A0A0F9CPX3-F1
#
_entry.id   AF-A0A0F9CPX3-F1
#
_cell.length_a   1.000
_cell.length_b   1.000
_cell.length_c   1.000
_cell.angle_alpha   90.00
_cell.angle_beta   90.00
_cell.angle_gamma   90.00
#
_symmetry.space_group_name_H-M   'P 1'
#
loop_
_entity.id
_entity.type
_entity.pdbx_description
1 polymer ?
#
loop_
_entity_poly.entity_id
_entity_poly.type
_entity_poly.pdbx_seq_one_letter_code
_entity_poly.pdbx_strand_id
1 'polypeptide(L)'
;MKKLLLLGVLVLFLIGTVSAFEIDNKLTYSNEDLKVTFENLWGLPLIGSELGTAELKSHPSVNYVKRVGAGNQVTMWYDFDFVDLYENGLGDVEFTP
;
A
#
# COMPACT_ATOMS: atom_id res chain seq x y z
N MET A 1 22.38 -4.23 40.40
CA MET A 1 22.74 -2.91 39.84
C MET A 1 23.05 -2.95 38.35
N LYS A 2 24.04 -3.74 37.88
CA LYS A 2 24.40 -3.82 36.44
C LYS A 2 23.25 -4.18 35.50
N LYS A 3 22.35 -5.08 35.94
CA LYS A 3 21.16 -5.51 35.18
C LYS A 3 20.09 -4.40 35.01
N LEU A 4 19.95 -3.51 36.01
CA LEU A 4 19.02 -2.38 35.96
C LEU A 4 19.53 -1.28 35.02
N LEU A 5 20.84 -1.09 34.97
CA LEU A 5 21.49 -0.13 34.06
C LEU A 5 21.39 -0.61 32.61
N LEU A 6 21.56 -1.92 32.37
CA LEU A 6 21.35 -2.53 31.05
C LEU A 6 19.90 -2.37 30.57
N LEU A 7 18.92 -2.57 31.45
CA LEU A 7 17.51 -2.38 31.14
C LEU A 7 17.20 -0.92 30.80
N GLY A 8 17.76 0.04 31.55
CA GLY A 8 17.60 1.47 31.27
C GLY A 8 18.16 1.88 29.90
N VAL A 9 19.31 1.32 29.51
CA VAL A 9 19.89 1.55 28.17
C VAL A 9 19.02 0.93 27.08
N LEU A 10 18.47 -0.27 27.29
CA LEU A 10 17.56 -0.92 26.34
C LEU A 10 16.27 -0.11 26.11
N VAL A 11 15.69 0.45 27.18
CA VAL A 11 14.50 1.30 27.09
C VAL A 11 14.79 2.59 26.31
N LEU A 12 15.98 3.18 26.46
CA LEU A 12 16.38 4.36 25.69
C LEU A 12 16.49 4.08 24.17
N PHE A 13 16.93 2.88 23.78
CA PHE A 13 16.92 2.46 22.36
C PHE A 13 15.52 2.21 21.81
N LEU A 14 14.54 1.82 22.65
CA LEU A 14 13.15 1.59 22.26
C LEU A 14 12.33 2.89 22.09
N ILE A 15 12.77 4.02 22.67
CA ILE A 15 12.08 5.31 22.50
C ILE A 15 12.27 5.84 21.06
N GLY A 16 13.41 5.54 20.43
CA GLY A 16 13.70 5.96 19.06
C GLY A 16 12.91 5.23 17.98
N THR A 17 12.37 4.04 18.26
CA THR A 17 11.68 3.22 17.25
C THR A 17 10.23 3.63 16.99
N VAL A 18 9.62 4.43 17.87
CA VAL A 18 8.24 4.93 17.73
C VAL A 18 8.14 6.35 17.16
N SER A 19 9.26 7.10 17.11
CA SER A 19 9.23 8.53 16.78
C SER A 19 9.53 8.89 15.31
N ALA A 20 9.92 7.94 14.46
CA ALA A 20 10.35 8.24 13.09
C ALA A 20 10.11 7.09 12.10
N PHE A 21 8.99 6.38 12.24
CA PHE A 21 8.57 5.38 11.26
C PHE A 21 7.19 5.74 10.72
N GLU A 22 7.13 6.84 9.97
CA GLU A 22 6.00 7.15 9.08
C GLU A 22 6.12 6.33 7.78
N ILE A 23 6.23 5.01 7.92
CA ILE A 23 6.07 4.12 6.77
C ILE A 23 4.86 3.26 7.07
N ASP A 24 3.69 3.82 6.80
CA ASP A 24 2.39 3.22 7.10
C ASP A 24 2.11 2.06 6.14
N ASN A 25 2.26 2.32 4.83
CA ASN A 25 2.02 1.35 3.77
C ASN A 25 3.05 1.53 2.65
N LYS A 26 3.49 0.42 2.06
CA LYS A 26 4.32 0.44 0.84
C LYS A 26 3.52 -0.16 -0.31
N LEU A 27 3.54 0.57 -1.42
CA LEU A 27 3.00 0.13 -2.68
C LEU A 27 4.13 -0.53 -3.47
N THR A 28 4.06 -1.84 -3.65
CA THR A 28 5.00 -2.55 -4.52
C THR A 28 4.32 -2.76 -5.88
N TYR A 29 4.85 -2.11 -6.91
CA TYR A 29 4.46 -2.39 -8.30
C TYR A 29 5.22 -3.63 -8.76
N SER A 30 4.51 -4.72 -9.06
CA SER A 30 5.11 -5.87 -9.75
C SER A 30 5.31 -5.50 -11.23
N ASN A 31 6.49 -5.81 -11.75
CA ASN A 31 7.00 -5.41 -13.06
C ASN A 31 5.97 -5.50 -14.20
N GLU A 32 5.51 -4.35 -14.71
CA GLU A 32 4.65 -4.21 -15.90
C GLU A 32 3.27 -4.89 -15.81
N ASP A 33 2.83 -5.21 -14.60
CA ASP A 33 1.57 -5.91 -14.38
C ASP A 33 0.43 -4.91 -14.12
N LEU A 34 -0.80 -5.30 -14.47
CA LEU A 34 -2.01 -4.56 -14.13
C LEU A 34 -2.40 -4.68 -12.65
N LYS A 35 -1.51 -5.25 -11.82
CA LYS A 35 -1.75 -5.64 -10.43
C LYS A 35 -0.81 -4.90 -9.49
N VAL A 36 -1.37 -4.36 -8.42
CA VAL A 36 -0.63 -3.69 -7.36
C VAL A 36 -0.88 -4.41 -6.04
N THR A 37 0.18 -4.65 -5.28
CA THR A 37 0.12 -5.27 -3.95
C THR A 37 0.37 -4.22 -2.87
N PHE A 38 -0.51 -4.21 -1.87
CA PHE A 38 -0.41 -3.33 -0.71
C PHE A 38 0.22 -4.11 0.44
N GLU A 39 1.32 -3.59 0.96
CA GLU A 39 2.04 -4.19 2.09
C GLU A 39 1.93 -3.25 3.30
N ASN A 40 1.48 -3.80 4.43
CA ASN A 40 1.51 -3.10 5.71
C ASN A 40 2.95 -3.07 6.23
N LEU A 41 3.43 -1.88 6.60
CA LEU A 41 4.74 -1.68 7.19
C LEU A 41 4.68 -1.28 8.67
N TRP A 42 3.50 -1.24 9.28
CA TRP A 42 3.35 -1.03 10.71
C TRP A 42 3.88 -2.20 11.54
N GLY A 43 4.98 -1.94 12.25
CA GLY A 43 5.21 -2.51 13.58
C GLY A 43 6.48 -3.31 13.79
N LEU A 44 7.12 -3.86 12.75
CA LEU A 44 8.42 -4.53 12.88
C LEU A 44 9.20 -4.43 11.55
N PRO A 45 10.50 -4.07 11.56
CA PRO A 45 11.35 -4.07 10.36
C PRO A 45 11.56 -5.46 9.71
N LEU A 46 10.88 -6.49 10.20
CA LEU A 46 11.06 -7.90 9.83
C LEU A 46 9.76 -8.64 9.47
N ILE A 47 8.58 -8.02 9.59
CA ILE A 47 7.30 -8.66 9.23
C ILE A 47 6.44 -7.63 8.48
N GLY A 48 6.69 -7.47 7.18
CA GLY A 48 5.69 -6.91 6.28
C GLY A 48 4.59 -7.96 6.06
N SER A 49 3.33 -7.56 6.15
CA SER A 49 2.20 -8.45 5.79
C SER A 49 1.48 -7.88 4.58
N GLU A 50 1.21 -8.74 3.60
CA GLU A 50 0.37 -8.39 2.45
C GLU A 50 -1.05 -8.10 2.96
N LEU A 51 -1.51 -6.87 2.73
CA LEU A 51 -2.86 -6.43 3.08
C LEU A 51 -3.87 -6.87 2.02
N GLY A 52 -3.41 -6.96 0.77
CA GLY A 52 -4.23 -7.34 -0.36
C GLY A 52 -3.70 -6.77 -1.67
N THR A 53 -4.48 -6.96 -2.72
CA THR A 53 -4.14 -6.64 -4.09
C THR A 53 -5.26 -5.93 -4.83
N ALA A 54 -4.87 -5.00 -5.70
CA ALA A 54 -5.76 -4.32 -6.62
C ALA A 54 -5.33 -4.63 -8.05
N GLU A 55 -6.22 -5.20 -8.86
CA GLU A 55 -5.91 -5.53 -10.25
C GLU A 55 -6.84 -4.78 -11.22
N LEU A 56 -6.25 -4.00 -12.14
CA LEU A 56 -6.95 -3.29 -13.20
C LEU A 56 -7.44 -4.27 -14.27
N LYS A 57 -8.71 -4.66 -14.22
CA LYS A 57 -9.29 -5.63 -15.15
C LYS A 57 -9.88 -5.01 -16.41
N SER A 58 -10.11 -3.70 -16.40
CA SER A 58 -10.67 -2.97 -17.53
C SER A 58 -9.72 -2.81 -18.73
N HIS A 59 -8.42 -3.09 -18.54
CA HIS A 59 -7.36 -2.92 -19.54
C HIS A 59 -6.65 -4.27 -19.77
N PRO A 60 -6.21 -4.59 -21.00
CA PRO A 60 -5.46 -5.82 -21.30
C PRO A 60 -3.95 -5.70 -21.04
N SER A 61 -3.40 -4.50 -20.93
CA SER A 61 -1.98 -4.25 -20.62
C SER A 61 -1.76 -2.83 -20.08
N VAL A 62 -0.60 -2.60 -19.45
CA VAL A 62 -0.22 -1.29 -18.88
C VAL A 62 -0.12 -0.16 -19.92
N ASN A 63 0.16 -0.50 -21.18
CA ASN A 63 0.28 0.46 -22.28
C ASN A 63 -1.01 0.61 -23.11
N TYR A 64 -2.11 -0.02 -22.68
CA TYR A 64 -3.37 0.06 -23.42
C TYR A 64 -4.03 1.43 -23.25
N VAL A 65 -4.40 2.04 -24.38
CA VAL A 65 -5.16 3.29 -24.40
C VAL A 65 -6.61 2.99 -24.78
N LYS A 66 -7.52 3.17 -23.82
CA LYS A 66 -8.96 3.04 -24.05
C LYS A 66 -9.51 4.33 -24.67
N ARG A 67 -10.09 4.22 -25.88
CA ARG A 67 -10.85 5.32 -26.47
C ARG A 67 -12.23 5.39 -25.81
N VAL A 68 -12.56 6.53 -25.24
CA VAL A 68 -13.81 6.76 -24.50
C VAL A 68 -14.64 7.83 -25.22
N GLY A 69 -15.94 7.60 -25.36
CA GLY A 69 -16.88 8.57 -25.95
C GLY A 69 -17.34 9.63 -24.94
N ALA A 70 -18.16 10.59 -25.37
CA ALA A 70 -18.83 11.49 -24.44
C ALA A 70 -20.02 10.79 -23.74
N GLY A 71 -20.22 11.06 -22.45
CA GLY A 71 -21.32 10.52 -21.64
C GLY A 71 -20.86 9.72 -20.42
N ASN A 72 -21.82 9.15 -19.69
CA ASN A 72 -21.54 8.34 -18.49
C ASN A 72 -21.14 6.92 -18.90
N GLN A 73 -19.87 6.56 -18.67
CA GLN A 73 -19.37 5.22 -18.92
C GLN A 73 -18.32 4.81 -17.89
N VAL A 74 -18.24 3.52 -17.60
CA VAL A 74 -17.17 2.96 -16.77
C VAL A 74 -15.89 2.88 -17.60
N THR A 75 -14.94 3.75 -17.29
CA THR A 75 -13.64 3.83 -17.98
C THR A 75 -12.66 2.82 -17.40
N MET A 76 -12.56 2.76 -16.07
CA MET A 76 -11.67 1.87 -15.31
C MET A 76 -12.46 1.10 -14.25
N TRP A 77 -12.11 -0.16 -14.07
CA TRP A 77 -12.61 -0.99 -12.96
C TRP A 77 -11.51 -1.95 -12.51
N TYR A 78 -11.55 -2.22 -11.22
CA TYR A 78 -10.54 -2.98 -10.50
C TYR A 78 -11.20 -4.10 -9.72
N ASP A 79 -10.45 -5.17 -9.53
CA ASP A 79 -10.77 -6.26 -8.62
C ASP A 79 -9.92 -6.07 -7.35
N PHE A 80 -10.58 -6.03 -6.19
CA PHE A 80 -9.95 -5.82 -4.88
C PHE A 80 -10.32 -6.96 -3.94
N ASP A 81 -9.35 -7.42 -3.16
CA ASP A 81 -9.53 -8.43 -2.11
C ASP A 81 -9.49 -7.85 -0.68
N PHE A 82 -9.31 -6.53 -0.54
CA PHE A 82 -9.13 -5.84 0.75
C PHE A 82 -10.24 -4.81 1.08
N VAL A 83 -11.42 -4.96 0.48
CA VAL A 83 -12.56 -4.03 0.60
C VAL A 83 -12.97 -3.77 2.06
N ASP A 84 -12.79 -4.76 2.94
CA ASP A 84 -13.11 -4.65 4.36
C ASP A 84 -12.18 -3.70 5.13
N LEU A 85 -10.98 -3.41 4.59
CA LEU A 85 -9.97 -2.53 5.20
C LEU A 85 -10.03 -1.11 4.65
N TYR A 86 -10.45 -0.94 3.39
CA TYR A 86 -10.51 0.35 2.70
C TYR A 86 -11.75 0.42 1.79
N GLU A 87 -12.77 1.21 2.18
CA GLU A 87 -14.02 1.38 1.40
C GLU A 87 -13.77 1.86 -0.04
N ASN A 88 -12.73 2.69 -0.25
CA ASN A 88 -12.27 3.14 -1.56
C ASN A 88 -10.79 2.76 -1.74
N GLY A 89 -10.54 1.52 -2.14
CA GLY A 89 -9.20 0.92 -2.22
C GLY A 89 -8.18 1.58 -3.18
N LEU A 90 -8.56 2.62 -3.92
CA LEU A 90 -7.67 3.40 -4.80
C LEU A 90 -7.43 4.84 -4.33
N GLY A 91 -8.18 5.33 -3.34
CA GLY A 91 -8.21 6.75 -3.02
C GLY A 91 -8.77 7.61 -4.16
N ASP A 92 -8.25 8.83 -4.29
CA ASP A 92 -8.65 9.78 -5.33
C ASP A 92 -7.96 9.47 -6.66
N VAL A 93 -8.75 9.21 -7.71
CA VAL A 93 -8.25 8.91 -9.06
C VAL A 93 -8.25 10.18 -9.91
N GLU A 94 -7.08 10.57 -10.43
CA GLU A 94 -6.94 11.70 -11.35
C GLU A 94 -6.81 11.23 -12.80
N PHE A 95 -7.51 11.91 -13.72
CA PHE A 95 -7.34 11.73 -15.16
C PHE A 95 -6.42 12.81 -15.71
N THR A 96 -5.27 12.42 -16.25
CA THR A 96 -4.36 13.35 -16.94
C THR A 96 -4.68 13.43 -18.44
N PRO A 97 -4.65 14.62 -19.04
CA PRO A 97 -4.91 14.83 -20.47
C PRO A 97 -3.82 14.27 -21.39
#